data_AF-A0A1Y1UYJ7-F1
#
_entry.id   AF-A0A1Y1UYJ7-F1
#
_cell.length_a   1.000
_cell.length_b   1.000
_cell.length_c   1.000
_cell.angle_alpha   90.00
_cell.angle_beta   90.00
_cell.angle_gamma   90.00
#
_symmetry.space_group_name_H-M   'P 1'
#
loop_
_entity.id
_entity.type
_entity.pdbx_description
1 polymer ?
#
loop_
_entity_poly.entity_id
_entity_poly.type
_entity_poly.pdbx_seq_one_letter_code
_entity_poly.pdbx_strand_id
1 'polypeptide(L)'
;TELFYKELNSTCNPDTLLKIAKKGIFLYEPLFTNNKIKDHENVIEISILAGQYFMIFNRKQYQKLVELISRKDFTIYPYLNNHYIIFNIFIINKYFIEQLMIEKNNDFLLLIHEHLSNEITILLYLYKYNYISTKIFYSFYYYGNKHNYFNFVFELYEYFYHNEFKNLFENTFDALDITGKSKIISEMLLFYGRDINIFKYCIKKIKQYHLYIRYDYFRIPLHFPIEYLKEYNDDVFFPNELFVTCEDKKIEEFINTFFSDYFILVLSNNYNDKYKCYEKFYSRYNIDIDKLYKFKYYKKKDINLDYIYNSEEYKNFLEGNKNFKGITYNTRDNIINLINIKKEKYKYYKLKRMFIKKNFNNLYFVKKYLKEYNELEKILSDPEYILSQNIEICINEYYVMLFCCSISMIHNNFNYFIIKALLYNI
;
A
#
# COMPACT_ATOMS: atom_id res chain seq x y z
N THR A 1 24.48 1.60 -9.91
CA THR A 1 23.31 1.89 -10.76
C THR A 1 23.66 1.95 -12.24
N GLU A 2 24.61 2.79 -12.67
CA GLU A 2 24.97 2.92 -14.10
C GLU A 2 25.31 1.60 -14.80
N LEU A 3 26.15 0.76 -14.16
CA LEU A 3 26.49 -0.57 -14.67
C LEU A 3 25.26 -1.46 -14.90
N PHE A 4 24.25 -1.36 -14.04
CA PHE A 4 23.01 -2.12 -14.16
C PHE A 4 22.24 -1.68 -15.40
N TYR A 5 22.05 -0.37 -15.59
CA TYR A 5 21.36 0.17 -16.77
C TYR A 5 22.11 -0.08 -18.07
N LYS A 6 23.46 -0.08 -18.05
CA LYS A 6 24.28 -0.46 -19.20
C LYS A 6 24.04 -1.92 -19.61
N GLU A 7 24.02 -2.85 -18.65
CA GLU A 7 23.69 -4.25 -18.92
C GLU A 7 22.23 -4.41 -19.38
N LEU A 8 21.28 -3.75 -18.70
CA LEU A 8 19.85 -3.82 -19.01
C LEU A 8 19.54 -3.37 -20.44
N ASN A 9 20.23 -2.33 -20.91
CA ASN A 9 20.03 -1.75 -22.24
C ASN A 9 20.80 -2.49 -23.35
N SER A 10 21.83 -3.25 -23.01
CA SER A 10 22.64 -4.03 -23.97
C SER A 10 22.09 -5.45 -24.13
N THR A 11 22.87 -6.46 -23.72
CA THR A 11 22.53 -7.89 -23.79
C THR A 11 21.39 -8.28 -22.85
N CYS A 12 21.18 -7.50 -21.78
CA CYS A 12 20.15 -7.77 -20.78
C CYS A 12 20.29 -9.18 -20.16
N ASN A 13 21.52 -9.59 -19.83
CA ASN A 13 21.76 -10.90 -19.23
C ASN A 13 21.21 -10.93 -17.78
N PRO A 14 20.19 -11.76 -17.49
CA PRO A 14 19.53 -11.74 -16.18
C PRO A 14 20.43 -12.11 -15.00
N ASP A 15 21.43 -12.97 -15.21
CA ASP A 15 22.36 -13.39 -14.17
C ASP A 15 23.39 -12.30 -13.86
N THR A 16 23.88 -11.61 -14.89
CA THR A 16 24.74 -10.44 -14.74
C THR A 16 23.99 -9.33 -14.00
N LEU A 17 22.74 -9.05 -14.38
CA LEU A 17 21.88 -8.07 -13.71
C LEU A 17 21.67 -8.42 -12.23
N LEU A 18 21.39 -9.69 -11.92
CA LEU A 18 21.26 -10.14 -10.53
C LEU A 18 22.57 -9.98 -9.73
N LYS A 19 23.72 -10.34 -10.32
CA LYS A 19 25.04 -10.13 -9.70
C LYS A 19 25.31 -8.66 -9.40
N ILE A 20 24.89 -7.75 -10.27
CA ILE A 20 25.02 -6.31 -10.04
C ILE A 20 24.04 -5.86 -8.95
N ALA A 21 22.79 -6.32 -8.98
CA ALA A 21 21.75 -5.95 -8.01
C ALA A 21 22.12 -6.34 -6.57
N LYS A 22 22.78 -7.49 -6.37
CA LYS A 22 23.29 -7.94 -5.06
C LYS A 22 24.30 -6.99 -4.42
N LYS A 23 24.90 -6.07 -5.19
CA LYS A 23 25.79 -5.03 -4.67
C LYS A 23 25.06 -3.78 -4.16
N GLY A 24 23.73 -3.74 -4.30
CA GLY A 24 22.90 -2.57 -4.00
C GLY A 24 22.80 -1.63 -5.20
N ILE A 25 21.59 -1.48 -5.76
CA ILE A 25 21.32 -0.63 -6.93
C ILE A 25 20.06 0.18 -6.74
N PHE A 26 20.05 1.42 -7.24
CA PHE A 26 18.81 2.17 -7.49
C PHE A 26 18.20 1.71 -8.79
N LEU A 27 16.94 1.31 -8.72
CA LEU A 27 16.14 0.92 -9.85
C LEU A 27 14.98 1.91 -9.94
N TYR A 28 14.97 2.73 -11.00
CA TYR A 28 14.04 3.85 -11.13
C TYR A 28 12.64 3.41 -11.54
N GLU A 29 12.56 2.35 -12.34
CA GLU A 29 11.34 1.82 -12.93
C GLU A 29 11.21 0.33 -12.62
N PRO A 30 9.99 -0.19 -12.43
CA PRO A 30 9.78 -1.61 -12.23
C PRO A 30 10.21 -2.44 -13.45
N LEU A 31 11.00 -3.50 -13.23
CA LEU A 31 11.53 -4.32 -14.34
C LEU A 31 10.46 -5.05 -15.14
N PHE A 32 9.26 -5.24 -14.59
CA PHE A 32 8.16 -5.87 -15.30
C PHE A 32 7.65 -5.04 -16.49
N THR A 33 8.04 -3.76 -16.59
CA THR A 33 7.76 -2.92 -17.77
C THR A 33 8.75 -3.15 -18.91
N ASN A 34 9.88 -3.82 -18.65
CA ASN A 34 10.93 -4.04 -19.65
C ASN A 34 10.75 -5.38 -20.37
N ASN A 35 10.36 -5.32 -21.65
CA ASN A 35 10.09 -6.51 -22.47
C ASN A 35 11.25 -7.50 -22.62
N LYS A 36 12.52 -7.09 -22.41
CA LYS A 36 13.67 -8.01 -22.55
C LYS A 36 13.81 -8.98 -21.37
N ILE A 37 13.30 -8.60 -20.19
CA ILE A 37 13.53 -9.36 -18.95
C ILE A 37 12.27 -9.62 -18.14
N LYS A 38 11.15 -8.93 -18.41
CA LYS A 38 9.92 -8.96 -17.58
C LYS A 38 9.41 -10.35 -17.20
N ASP A 39 9.66 -11.37 -18.01
CA ASP A 39 9.20 -12.75 -17.80
C ASP A 39 10.24 -13.65 -17.12
N HIS A 40 11.46 -13.16 -16.89
CA HIS A 40 12.51 -13.92 -16.24
C HIS A 40 12.33 -13.96 -14.71
N GLU A 41 12.65 -15.08 -14.06
CA GLU A 41 12.52 -15.28 -12.62
C GLU A 41 13.40 -14.33 -11.79
N ASN A 42 14.62 -14.03 -12.27
CA ASN A 42 15.54 -13.11 -11.59
C ASN A 42 14.95 -11.70 -11.42
N VAL A 43 13.93 -11.30 -12.19
CA VAL A 43 13.23 -10.02 -11.98
C VAL A 43 12.74 -9.88 -10.55
N ILE A 44 12.23 -10.98 -9.97
CA ILE A 44 11.65 -10.97 -8.63
C ILE A 44 12.72 -10.64 -7.59
N GLU A 45 13.84 -11.38 -7.59
CA GLU A 45 14.94 -11.15 -6.65
C GLU A 45 15.58 -9.77 -6.86
N ILE A 46 15.77 -9.32 -8.11
CA ILE A 46 16.32 -7.99 -8.39
C ILE A 46 15.40 -6.89 -7.86
N SER A 47 14.09 -6.96 -8.13
CA SER A 47 13.12 -5.99 -7.62
C SER A 47 13.11 -5.94 -6.10
N ILE A 48 13.15 -7.09 -5.42
CA ILE A 48 13.22 -7.18 -3.96
C ILE A 48 14.49 -6.52 -3.43
N LEU A 49 15.67 -6.87 -3.98
CA LEU A 49 16.96 -6.29 -3.55
C LEU A 49 17.02 -4.77 -3.75
N ALA A 50 16.46 -4.28 -4.86
CA ALA A 50 16.41 -2.86 -5.17
C ALA A 50 15.31 -2.10 -4.41
N GLY A 51 14.37 -2.81 -3.77
CA GLY A 51 13.19 -2.24 -3.14
C GLY A 51 12.20 -1.65 -4.13
N GLN A 52 12.06 -2.24 -5.32
CA GLN A 52 11.21 -1.78 -6.41
C GLN A 52 10.01 -2.72 -6.63
N TYR A 53 8.94 -2.20 -7.22
CA TYR A 53 7.74 -2.97 -7.52
C TYR A 53 7.98 -4.17 -8.44
N PHE A 54 7.18 -5.21 -8.25
CA PHE A 54 7.16 -6.37 -9.14
C PHE A 54 5.76 -7.00 -9.28
N MET A 55 5.59 -7.75 -10.37
CA MET A 55 4.42 -8.58 -10.67
C MET A 55 4.88 -10.00 -10.99
N ILE A 56 3.98 -10.97 -10.82
CA ILE A 56 4.20 -12.37 -11.24
C ILE A 56 3.40 -12.63 -12.52
N PHE A 57 4.06 -13.03 -13.61
CA PHE A 57 3.39 -13.38 -14.87
C PHE A 57 3.46 -14.87 -15.21
N ASN A 58 4.37 -15.61 -14.57
CA ASN A 58 4.55 -17.02 -14.88
C ASN A 58 4.99 -17.83 -13.66
N ARG A 59 5.02 -19.16 -13.87
CA ARG A 59 5.25 -20.13 -12.82
C ARG A 59 6.66 -20.05 -12.24
N LYS A 60 7.67 -19.74 -13.06
CA LYS A 60 9.06 -19.63 -12.58
C LYS A 60 9.20 -18.45 -11.61
N GLN A 61 8.60 -17.30 -11.94
CA GLN A 61 8.54 -16.14 -11.06
C GLN A 61 7.79 -16.43 -9.76
N TYR A 62 6.65 -17.14 -9.84
CA TYR A 62 5.89 -17.55 -8.66
C TYR A 62 6.73 -18.45 -7.73
N GLN A 63 7.35 -19.50 -8.29
CA GLN A 63 8.23 -20.40 -7.54
C GLN A 63 9.40 -19.66 -6.90
N LYS A 64 10.01 -18.72 -7.62
CA LYS A 64 11.07 -17.87 -7.10
C LYS A 64 10.60 -17.01 -5.93
N LEU A 65 9.40 -16.44 -5.99
CA LEU A 65 8.80 -15.68 -4.88
C LEU A 65 8.61 -16.56 -3.64
N VAL A 66 8.03 -17.75 -3.81
CA VAL A 66 7.81 -18.72 -2.70
C VAL A 66 9.14 -19.13 -2.07
N GLU A 67 10.16 -19.43 -2.89
CA GLU A 67 11.52 -19.75 -2.45
C GLU A 67 12.13 -18.62 -1.63
N LEU A 68 12.07 -17.39 -2.13
CA LEU A 68 12.65 -16.22 -1.46
C LEU A 68 11.96 -15.95 -0.11
N ILE A 69 10.63 -15.95 -0.07
CA ILE A 69 9.86 -15.74 1.17
C ILE A 69 10.17 -16.84 2.20
N SER A 70 10.30 -18.08 1.75
CA SER A 70 10.60 -19.23 2.62
C SER A 70 12.00 -19.16 3.23
N ARG A 71 12.99 -18.62 2.50
CA ARG A 71 14.37 -18.49 3.01
C ARG A 71 14.53 -17.46 4.11
N LYS A 72 13.68 -16.41 4.16
CA LYS A 72 13.80 -15.31 5.12
C LYS A 72 15.21 -14.70 5.20
N ASP A 73 15.94 -14.71 4.08
CA ASP A 73 17.33 -14.25 4.01
C ASP A 73 17.52 -13.27 2.85
N PHE A 74 16.89 -12.10 2.96
CA PHE A 74 17.06 -11.02 1.99
C PHE A 74 16.95 -9.66 2.67
N THR A 75 17.82 -8.74 2.24
CA THR A 75 17.82 -7.33 2.68
C THR A 75 17.25 -6.48 1.54
N ILE A 76 16.16 -5.75 1.83
CA ILE A 76 15.49 -4.86 0.86
C ILE A 76 15.99 -3.45 1.09
N TYR A 77 16.91 -2.92 0.30
CA TYR A 77 17.39 -1.55 0.52
C TYR A 77 16.33 -0.49 0.16
N PRO A 78 16.17 0.62 0.94
CA PRO A 78 16.90 1.04 2.15
C PRO A 78 16.43 0.40 3.47
N TYR A 79 15.48 -0.52 3.41
CA TYR A 79 14.87 -1.14 4.57
C TYR A 79 15.68 -2.34 5.10
N LEU A 80 15.44 -2.68 6.36
CA LEU A 80 16.09 -3.79 7.06
C LEU A 80 15.33 -5.12 6.81
N ASN A 81 15.81 -6.24 7.36
CA ASN A 81 15.27 -7.62 7.28
C ASN A 81 13.83 -7.78 7.84
N ASN A 82 12.92 -6.93 7.41
CA ASN A 82 11.49 -7.15 7.57
C ASN A 82 11.02 -7.80 6.28
N HIS A 83 11.00 -9.13 6.27
CA HIS A 83 10.55 -9.91 5.12
C HIS A 83 9.16 -9.51 4.65
N TYR A 84 8.34 -8.93 5.53
CA TYR A 84 6.98 -8.51 5.18
C TYR A 84 6.95 -7.25 4.31
N ILE A 85 8.05 -6.48 4.20
CA ILE A 85 8.13 -5.31 3.29
C ILE A 85 8.02 -5.76 1.83
N ILE A 86 8.34 -7.01 1.51
CA ILE A 86 8.14 -7.57 0.16
C ILE A 86 6.69 -7.39 -0.32
N PHE A 87 5.73 -7.49 0.59
CA PHE A 87 4.31 -7.40 0.26
C PHE A 87 3.88 -5.96 -0.01
N ASN A 88 4.64 -4.96 0.46
CA ASN A 88 4.38 -3.54 0.16
C ASN A 88 4.86 -3.15 -1.25
N ILE A 89 5.73 -3.93 -1.87
CA ILE A 89 6.23 -3.71 -3.24
C ILE A 89 5.67 -4.72 -4.24
N PHE A 90 4.75 -5.57 -3.80
CA PHE A 90 4.14 -6.55 -4.66
C PHE A 90 2.84 -6.01 -5.27
N ILE A 91 2.73 -6.05 -6.60
CA ILE A 91 1.52 -5.65 -7.31
C ILE A 91 0.74 -6.91 -7.71
N ILE A 92 -0.47 -7.02 -7.19
CA ILE A 92 -1.37 -8.16 -7.42
C ILE A 92 -1.91 -8.09 -8.84
N ASN A 93 -1.80 -9.19 -9.58
CA ASN A 93 -2.44 -9.35 -10.88
C ASN A 93 -3.27 -10.65 -10.92
N LYS A 94 -4.00 -10.86 -12.02
CA LYS A 94 -4.86 -12.04 -12.19
C LYS A 94 -4.08 -13.35 -12.08
N TYR A 95 -2.92 -13.42 -12.75
CA TYR A 95 -2.08 -14.63 -12.74
C TYR A 95 -1.67 -15.03 -11.32
N PHE A 96 -1.30 -14.06 -10.49
CA PHE A 96 -0.93 -14.33 -9.11
C PHE A 96 -2.10 -14.88 -8.29
N ILE A 97 -3.29 -14.29 -8.40
CA ILE A 97 -4.51 -14.79 -7.75
C ILE A 97 -4.81 -16.23 -8.18
N GLU A 98 -4.68 -16.54 -9.47
CA GLU A 98 -4.86 -17.90 -9.99
C GLU A 98 -3.85 -18.90 -9.41
N GLN A 99 -2.60 -18.48 -9.19
CA GLN A 99 -1.61 -19.33 -8.52
C GLN A 99 -1.95 -19.55 -7.05
N LEU A 100 -2.43 -18.54 -6.31
CA LEU A 100 -2.86 -18.70 -4.92
C LEU A 100 -4.02 -19.69 -4.79
N MET A 101 -4.95 -19.70 -5.75
CA MET A 101 -6.09 -20.62 -5.76
C MET A 101 -5.69 -22.10 -5.90
N ILE A 102 -4.51 -22.41 -6.44
CA ILE A 102 -4.00 -23.77 -6.60
C ILE A 102 -2.84 -24.11 -5.67
N GLU A 103 -2.38 -23.15 -4.87
CA GLU A 103 -1.28 -23.32 -3.92
C GLU A 103 -1.69 -24.24 -2.78
N LYS A 104 -0.77 -25.13 -2.41
CA LYS A 104 -0.94 -26.14 -1.36
C LYS A 104 -0.07 -25.84 -0.13
N ASN A 105 0.89 -24.94 -0.25
CA ASN A 105 1.70 -24.48 0.86
C ASN A 105 0.87 -23.57 1.78
N ASN A 106 0.28 -24.16 2.82
CA ASN A 106 -0.56 -23.45 3.78
C ASN A 106 0.18 -22.33 4.52
N ASP A 107 1.47 -22.51 4.83
CA ASP A 107 2.27 -21.50 5.52
C ASP A 107 2.47 -20.27 4.63
N PHE A 108 2.76 -20.49 3.34
CA PHE A 108 2.83 -19.40 2.37
C PHE A 108 1.49 -18.68 2.23
N LEU A 109 0.38 -19.42 2.12
CA LEU A 109 -0.95 -18.81 2.06
C LEU A 109 -1.30 -18.00 3.31
N LEU A 110 -0.93 -18.47 4.50
CA LEU A 110 -1.10 -17.72 5.76
C LEU A 110 -0.32 -16.40 5.72
N LEU A 111 0.96 -16.44 5.30
CA LEU A 111 1.78 -15.24 5.16
C LEU A 111 1.18 -14.24 4.17
N ILE A 112 0.62 -14.73 3.06
CA ILE A 112 -0.09 -13.88 2.09
C ILE A 112 -1.29 -13.20 2.76
N HIS A 113 -2.14 -13.93 3.47
CA HIS A 113 -3.29 -13.32 4.15
C HIS A 113 -2.89 -12.30 5.22
N GLU A 114 -1.84 -12.58 6.00
CA GLU A 114 -1.41 -11.72 7.12
C GLU A 114 -0.72 -10.44 6.66
N HIS A 115 0.00 -10.47 5.53
CA HIS A 115 0.91 -9.40 5.16
C HIS A 115 0.67 -8.76 3.79
N LEU A 116 -0.06 -9.43 2.88
CA LEU A 116 -0.38 -8.84 1.59
C LEU A 116 -1.49 -7.80 1.77
N SER A 117 -1.04 -6.55 1.96
CA SER A 117 -1.80 -5.29 1.85
C SER A 117 -3.25 -5.40 2.35
N ASN A 118 -3.53 -5.25 3.66
CA ASN A 118 -4.87 -5.19 4.27
C ASN A 118 -5.94 -6.14 3.66
N GLU A 119 -6.38 -7.17 4.35
CA GLU A 119 -7.39 -8.20 4.00
C GLU A 119 -8.43 -7.82 2.92
N ILE A 120 -8.96 -6.59 2.99
CA ILE A 120 -9.84 -5.96 2.01
C ILE A 120 -9.30 -5.95 0.56
N THR A 121 -7.98 -5.83 0.35
CA THR A 121 -7.35 -5.75 -0.97
C THR A 121 -7.46 -7.05 -1.74
N ILE A 122 -7.25 -8.20 -1.09
CA ILE A 122 -7.44 -9.51 -1.74
C ILE A 122 -8.89 -9.64 -2.18
N LEU A 123 -9.84 -9.23 -1.33
CA LEU A 123 -11.26 -9.26 -1.63
C LEU A 123 -11.61 -8.38 -2.86
N LEU A 124 -10.99 -7.20 -2.98
CA LEU A 124 -11.12 -6.32 -4.14
C LEU A 124 -10.64 -6.99 -5.44
N TYR A 125 -9.48 -7.66 -5.41
CA TYR A 125 -8.97 -8.35 -6.59
C TYR A 125 -9.79 -9.60 -6.95
N LEU A 126 -10.30 -10.35 -5.96
CA LEU A 126 -11.22 -11.45 -6.21
C LEU A 126 -12.49 -10.97 -6.92
N TYR A 127 -13.04 -9.82 -6.51
CA TYR A 127 -14.19 -9.21 -7.16
C TYR A 127 -13.85 -8.68 -8.56
N LYS A 128 -12.77 -7.91 -8.68
CA LYS A 128 -12.25 -7.37 -9.95
C LYS A 128 -12.12 -8.45 -11.02
N TYR A 129 -11.60 -9.63 -10.66
CA TYR A 129 -11.39 -10.73 -11.60
C TYR A 129 -12.57 -11.70 -11.72
N ASN A 130 -13.74 -11.35 -11.17
CA ASN A 130 -14.98 -12.14 -11.22
C ASN A 130 -14.88 -13.53 -10.56
N TYR A 131 -14.04 -13.69 -9.54
CA TYR A 131 -13.98 -14.94 -8.76
C TYR A 131 -15.06 -15.00 -7.66
N ILE A 132 -15.62 -13.86 -7.29
CA ILE A 132 -16.76 -13.75 -6.38
C ILE A 132 -17.80 -12.80 -6.98
N SER A 133 -19.06 -13.00 -6.62
CA SER A 133 -20.14 -12.12 -7.07
C SER A 133 -20.17 -10.81 -6.30
N THR A 134 -20.92 -9.84 -6.84
CA THR A 134 -21.23 -8.57 -6.16
C THR A 134 -21.86 -8.79 -4.78
N LYS A 135 -22.71 -9.82 -4.61
CA LYS A 135 -23.35 -10.11 -3.31
C LYS A 135 -22.33 -10.55 -2.27
N ILE A 136 -21.48 -11.51 -2.64
CA ILE A 136 -20.39 -11.99 -1.75
C ILE A 136 -19.45 -10.83 -1.44
N PHE A 137 -19.00 -10.10 -2.46
CA PHE A 137 -18.11 -8.95 -2.28
C PHE A 137 -18.71 -7.91 -1.32
N TYR A 138 -19.96 -7.48 -1.57
CA TYR A 138 -20.63 -6.48 -0.74
C TYR A 138 -20.80 -6.94 0.72
N SER A 139 -21.15 -8.21 0.92
CA SER A 139 -21.40 -8.78 2.24
C SER A 139 -20.13 -9.11 3.04
N PHE A 140 -19.01 -9.44 2.40
CA PHE A 140 -17.77 -9.71 3.11
C PHE A 140 -16.87 -8.47 3.25
N TYR A 141 -17.16 -7.39 2.54
CA TYR A 141 -16.49 -6.10 2.74
C TYR A 141 -17.08 -5.41 3.99
N TYR A 142 -16.68 -5.84 5.19
CA TYR A 142 -17.26 -5.42 6.46
C TYR A 142 -16.89 -3.99 6.91
N TYR A 143 -17.84 -3.32 7.59
CA TYR A 143 -17.73 -1.96 8.13
C TYR A 143 -17.71 -1.93 9.65
N GLY A 144 -16.52 -1.87 10.25
CA GLY A 144 -16.34 -1.65 11.69
C GLY A 144 -16.62 -0.21 12.15
N ASN A 145 -16.46 0.81 11.29
CA ASN A 145 -16.65 2.21 11.68
C ASN A 145 -17.11 3.12 10.53
N LYS A 146 -17.80 4.22 10.89
CA LYS A 146 -18.48 5.20 10.02
C LYS A 146 -17.54 6.12 9.20
N HIS A 147 -16.26 5.77 9.09
CA HIS A 147 -15.30 6.51 8.27
C HIS A 147 -14.85 5.61 7.12
N ASN A 148 -15.61 5.68 6.02
CA ASN A 148 -15.20 5.47 4.63
C ASN A 148 -13.69 5.19 4.45
N TYR A 149 -13.33 3.92 4.19
CA TYR A 149 -11.94 3.53 3.98
C TYR A 149 -11.63 3.51 2.49
N PHE A 150 -10.91 4.55 2.07
CA PHE A 150 -10.14 4.57 0.83
C PHE A 150 -9.14 3.40 0.83
N ASN A 151 -9.32 2.41 -0.04
CA ASN A 151 -8.30 1.39 -0.28
C ASN A 151 -7.24 1.96 -1.23
N PHE A 152 -6.38 2.79 -0.64
CA PHE A 152 -5.36 3.55 -1.34
C PHE A 152 -4.45 2.68 -2.20
N VAL A 153 -3.99 1.53 -1.68
CA VAL A 153 -3.07 0.63 -2.40
C VAL A 153 -3.71 0.10 -3.66
N PHE A 154 -4.94 -0.40 -3.56
CA PHE A 154 -5.68 -0.90 -4.72
C PHE A 154 -5.85 0.21 -5.78
N GLU A 155 -6.38 1.37 -5.39
CA GLU A 155 -6.63 2.47 -6.34
C GLU A 155 -5.34 2.99 -6.99
N LEU A 156 -4.26 3.06 -6.22
CA LEU A 156 -2.95 3.46 -6.71
C LEU A 156 -2.42 2.50 -7.77
N TYR A 157 -2.48 1.18 -7.52
CA TYR A 157 -2.02 0.19 -8.48
C TYR A 157 -2.91 0.11 -9.72
N GLU A 158 -4.22 0.30 -9.57
CA GLU A 158 -5.11 0.46 -10.71
C GLU A 158 -4.75 1.66 -11.58
N TYR A 159 -4.38 2.79 -10.96
CA TYR A 159 -3.98 3.99 -11.67
C TYR A 159 -2.67 3.85 -12.44
N PHE A 160 -1.63 3.32 -11.80
CA PHE A 160 -0.28 3.30 -12.38
C PHE A 160 0.02 2.07 -13.21
N TYR A 161 -0.63 0.93 -12.97
CA TYR A 161 -0.18 -0.35 -13.50
C TYR A 161 -1.23 -1.18 -14.22
N HIS A 162 -2.49 -1.18 -13.78
CA HIS A 162 -3.54 -1.98 -14.43
C HIS A 162 -4.40 -1.20 -15.42
N ASN A 163 -4.54 0.11 -15.25
CA ASN A 163 -5.33 1.04 -16.07
C ASN A 163 -6.84 0.78 -16.15
N GLU A 164 -7.37 -0.31 -15.59
CA GLU A 164 -8.78 -0.69 -15.69
C GLU A 164 -9.70 0.25 -14.92
N PHE A 165 -9.30 0.64 -13.70
CA PHE A 165 -10.04 1.61 -12.88
C PHE A 165 -9.27 2.91 -12.66
N LYS A 166 -8.52 3.36 -13.66
CA LYS A 166 -7.64 4.54 -13.55
C LYS A 166 -8.37 5.77 -13.01
N ASN A 167 -9.60 6.02 -13.44
CA ASN A 167 -10.35 7.21 -13.00
C ASN A 167 -10.77 7.16 -11.53
N LEU A 168 -10.74 5.99 -10.89
CA LEU A 168 -11.15 5.83 -9.50
C LEU A 168 -10.27 6.69 -8.58
N PHE A 169 -8.94 6.54 -8.69
CA PHE A 169 -7.99 7.29 -7.88
C PHE A 169 -8.07 8.81 -8.10
N GLU A 170 -8.19 9.28 -9.35
CA GLU A 170 -8.29 10.73 -9.63
C GLU A 170 -9.59 11.31 -9.09
N ASN A 171 -10.72 10.62 -9.26
CA ASN A 171 -11.99 11.04 -8.68
C ASN A 171 -11.91 11.12 -7.15
N THR A 172 -11.24 10.15 -6.53
CA THR A 172 -10.96 10.16 -5.09
C THR A 172 -10.12 11.37 -4.70
N PHE A 173 -9.02 11.59 -5.41
CA PHE A 173 -8.05 12.65 -5.12
C PHE A 173 -8.67 14.05 -5.30
N ASP A 174 -9.42 14.27 -6.38
CA ASP A 174 -10.01 15.56 -6.69
C ASP A 174 -11.08 15.99 -5.68
N ALA A 175 -11.83 15.03 -5.14
CA ALA A 175 -12.86 15.25 -4.12
C ALA A 175 -12.31 15.68 -2.74
N LEU A 176 -11.00 15.57 -2.51
CA LEU A 176 -10.37 15.93 -1.24
C LEU A 176 -10.15 17.43 -1.11
N ASP A 177 -10.24 17.93 0.11
CA ASP A 177 -9.71 19.25 0.45
C ASP A 177 -8.17 19.26 0.36
N ILE A 178 -7.58 20.45 0.55
CA ILE A 178 -6.13 20.63 0.47
C ILE A 178 -5.37 19.73 1.45
N THR A 179 -5.92 19.50 2.65
CA THR A 179 -5.30 18.70 3.69
C THR A 179 -5.30 17.22 3.32
N GLY A 180 -6.42 16.71 2.81
CA GLY A 180 -6.54 15.35 2.30
C GLY A 180 -5.60 15.11 1.12
N LYS A 181 -5.54 16.05 0.16
CA LYS A 181 -4.59 16.00 -0.96
C LYS A 181 -3.13 15.94 -0.47
N SER A 182 -2.73 16.84 0.43
CA SER A 182 -1.39 16.82 1.03
C SER A 182 -1.06 15.49 1.71
N LYS A 183 -2.02 14.90 2.44
CA LYS A 183 -1.83 13.62 3.13
C LYS A 183 -1.63 12.46 2.17
N ILE A 184 -2.47 12.34 1.13
CA ILE A 184 -2.30 11.30 0.11
C ILE A 184 -0.95 11.46 -0.59
N ILE A 185 -0.61 12.67 -1.05
CA ILE A 185 0.66 12.89 -1.74
C ILE A 185 1.85 12.59 -0.83
N SER A 186 1.77 12.95 0.46
CA SER A 186 2.80 12.60 1.44
C SER A 186 2.91 11.08 1.63
N GLU A 187 1.79 10.37 1.70
CA GLU A 187 1.82 8.91 1.81
C GLU A 187 2.40 8.26 0.54
N MET A 188 1.98 8.74 -0.63
CA MET A 188 2.50 8.31 -1.94
C MET A 188 4.01 8.47 -1.98
N LEU A 189 4.56 9.66 -1.76
CA LEU A 189 5.99 9.92 -1.85
C LEU A 189 6.81 9.02 -0.91
N LEU A 190 6.37 8.85 0.34
CA LEU A 190 7.14 8.13 1.35
C LEU A 190 7.16 6.62 1.12
N PHE A 191 5.99 6.03 0.88
CA PHE A 191 5.86 4.58 0.83
C PHE A 191 5.85 4.05 -0.60
N TYR A 192 5.36 4.85 -1.55
CA TYR A 192 5.11 4.44 -2.93
C TYR A 192 5.91 5.17 -4.01
N GLY A 193 6.60 6.26 -3.67
CA GLY A 193 7.41 7.09 -4.56
C GLY A 193 8.73 6.46 -4.99
N ARG A 194 8.86 5.14 -4.87
CA ARG A 194 10.01 4.33 -5.33
C ARG A 194 9.98 4.08 -6.84
N ASP A 195 8.81 4.19 -7.47
CA ASP A 195 8.69 4.25 -8.93
C ASP A 195 8.78 5.72 -9.36
N ILE A 196 9.64 5.99 -10.34
CA ILE A 196 9.87 7.34 -10.85
C ILE A 196 8.61 8.02 -11.40
N ASN A 197 7.67 7.24 -11.94
CA ASN A 197 6.42 7.77 -12.47
C ASN A 197 5.48 8.21 -11.35
N ILE A 198 5.42 7.46 -10.24
CA ILE A 198 4.68 7.84 -9.04
C ILE A 198 5.32 9.07 -8.41
N PHE A 199 6.64 9.09 -8.28
CA PHE A 199 7.38 10.22 -7.74
C PHE A 199 7.12 11.51 -8.54
N LYS A 200 7.29 11.47 -9.87
CA LYS A 200 7.02 12.62 -10.76
C LYS A 200 5.57 13.07 -10.71
N TYR A 201 4.62 12.14 -10.61
CA TYR A 201 3.21 12.47 -10.43
C TYR A 201 2.98 13.28 -9.14
N CYS A 202 3.58 12.85 -8.02
CA CYS A 202 3.50 13.58 -6.76
C CYS A 202 4.07 15.00 -6.89
N ILE A 203 5.25 15.17 -7.49
CA ILE A 203 5.86 16.49 -7.69
C ILE A 203 4.92 17.40 -8.49
N LYS A 204 4.33 16.88 -9.58
CA LYS A 204 3.36 17.61 -10.40
C LYS A 204 2.16 18.07 -9.57
N LYS A 205 1.58 17.19 -8.75
CA LYS A 205 0.41 17.52 -7.92
C LYS A 205 0.77 18.51 -6.79
N ILE A 206 1.97 18.43 -6.21
CA ILE A 206 2.46 19.43 -5.23
C ILE A 206 2.45 20.83 -5.85
N LYS A 207 3.05 20.97 -7.03
CA LYS A 207 3.08 22.26 -7.75
C LYS A 207 1.69 22.73 -8.16
N GLN A 208 0.87 21.83 -8.69
CA GLN A 208 -0.46 22.17 -9.21
C GLN A 208 -1.41 22.69 -8.13
N TYR A 209 -1.37 22.13 -6.92
CA TYR A 209 -2.29 22.49 -5.84
C TYR A 209 -1.58 23.26 -4.71
N HIS A 210 -0.32 23.67 -4.89
CA HIS A 210 0.49 24.33 -3.86
C HIS A 210 0.47 23.55 -2.52
N LEU A 211 0.67 22.23 -2.60
CA LEU A 211 0.55 21.35 -1.44
C LEU A 211 1.72 21.52 -0.48
N TYR A 212 1.39 21.54 0.81
CA TYR A 212 2.38 21.48 1.87
C TYR A 212 2.63 20.03 2.27
N ILE A 213 3.89 19.62 2.10
CA ILE A 213 4.37 18.29 2.44
C ILE A 213 5.34 18.42 3.62
N ARG A 214 5.09 17.64 4.67
CA ARG A 214 5.92 17.63 5.88
C ARG A 214 6.22 16.20 6.27
N TYR A 215 7.49 15.94 6.51
CA TYR A 215 7.94 14.68 7.10
C TYR A 215 8.95 14.93 8.18
N ASP A 216 8.96 14.00 9.13
CA ASP A 216 9.75 14.18 10.33
C ASP A 216 11.24 13.96 10.08
N TYR A 217 11.66 13.12 9.11
CA TYR A 217 13.08 12.71 9.02
C TYR A 217 13.82 13.29 7.82
N PHE A 218 13.28 13.11 6.61
CA PHE A 218 13.94 13.54 5.38
C PHE A 218 13.05 14.54 4.63
N ARG A 219 13.69 15.54 4.00
CA ARG A 219 13.09 16.52 3.08
C ARG A 219 12.68 15.91 1.74
N ILE A 220 13.11 14.70 1.44
CA ILE A 220 12.67 13.94 0.28
C ILE A 220 12.99 12.48 0.57
N PRO A 221 12.07 11.54 0.31
CA PRO A 221 12.35 10.13 0.49
C PRO A 221 13.56 9.69 -0.35
N LEU A 222 14.50 9.00 0.28
CA LEU A 222 15.81 8.63 -0.29
C LEU A 222 15.73 7.39 -1.21
N HIS A 223 14.76 7.37 -2.14
CA HIS A 223 14.50 6.25 -3.06
C HIS A 223 15.35 6.28 -4.35
N PHE A 224 16.00 7.40 -4.65
CA PHE A 224 16.77 7.62 -5.90
C PHE A 224 18.16 8.19 -5.61
N PRO A 225 19.13 8.10 -6.55
CA PRO A 225 20.45 8.71 -6.41
C PRO A 225 20.38 10.20 -6.04
N ILE A 226 21.39 10.67 -5.30
CA ILE A 226 21.45 12.05 -4.78
C ILE A 226 21.30 13.08 -5.89
N GLU A 227 21.97 12.86 -7.02
CA GLU A 227 21.98 13.76 -8.17
C GLU A 227 20.57 13.98 -8.70
N TYR A 228 19.77 12.90 -8.72
CA TYR A 228 18.38 12.94 -9.14
C TYR A 228 17.49 13.64 -8.10
N LEU A 229 17.66 13.33 -6.81
CA LEU A 229 16.85 13.94 -5.75
C LEU A 229 17.09 15.45 -5.61
N LYS A 230 18.32 15.92 -5.88
CA LYS A 230 18.66 17.36 -5.85
C LYS A 230 17.84 18.19 -6.83
N GLU A 231 17.47 17.65 -7.98
CA GLU A 231 16.65 18.36 -8.98
C GLU A 231 15.27 18.76 -8.45
N TYR A 232 14.76 18.02 -7.47
CA TYR A 232 13.38 18.18 -6.97
C TYR A 232 13.31 18.70 -5.53
N ASN A 233 14.44 18.84 -4.83
CA ASN A 233 14.44 19.12 -3.39
C ASN A 233 13.69 20.40 -3.01
N ASP A 234 13.81 21.44 -3.84
CA ASP A 234 13.15 22.73 -3.61
C ASP A 234 11.67 22.74 -4.02
N ASP A 235 11.23 21.73 -4.79
CA ASP A 235 9.85 21.61 -5.25
C ASP A 235 8.92 20.92 -4.24
N VAL A 236 9.48 20.13 -3.33
CA VAL A 236 8.69 19.17 -2.54
C VAL A 236 8.40 19.69 -1.13
N PHE A 237 9.35 20.38 -0.48
CA PHE A 237 9.29 20.65 0.95
C PHE A 237 9.59 22.10 1.34
N PHE A 238 9.15 22.46 2.55
CA PHE A 238 9.59 23.68 3.22
C PHE A 238 11.12 23.73 3.31
N PRO A 239 11.71 24.93 3.15
CA PRO A 239 13.11 25.12 3.45
C PRO A 239 13.36 24.94 4.95
N ASN A 240 14.45 24.26 5.29
CA ASN A 240 14.90 24.10 6.67
C ASN A 240 15.32 25.44 7.28
N GLU A 241 15.05 25.63 8.56
CA GLU A 241 15.61 26.71 9.37
C GLU A 241 16.97 26.33 9.98
N LEU A 242 17.19 25.04 10.25
CA LEU A 242 18.37 24.51 10.93
C LEU A 242 19.35 23.91 9.92
N PHE A 243 20.63 24.20 10.16
CA PHE A 243 21.73 23.74 9.34
C PHE A 243 22.90 23.29 10.22
N VAL A 244 23.74 22.45 9.62
CA VAL A 244 24.93 21.86 10.23
C VAL A 244 26.17 22.32 9.48
N THR A 245 27.26 22.53 10.22
CA THR A 245 28.61 22.51 9.67
C THR A 245 29.41 21.37 10.29
N CYS A 246 30.26 20.73 9.49
CA CYS A 246 31.22 19.74 9.98
C CYS A 246 32.46 19.70 9.10
N GLU A 247 33.46 18.94 9.52
CA GLU A 247 34.73 18.78 8.82
C GLU A 247 34.59 18.03 7.48
N ASP A 248 33.64 17.11 7.38
CA ASP A 248 33.35 16.37 6.16
C ASP A 248 32.30 17.10 5.31
N LYS A 249 32.76 17.75 4.23
CA LYS A 249 31.88 18.53 3.35
C LYS A 249 30.84 17.70 2.62
N LYS A 250 31.10 16.41 2.36
CA LYS A 250 30.11 15.53 1.74
C LYS A 250 28.95 15.28 2.69
N ILE A 251 29.25 15.05 3.97
CA ILE A 251 28.23 14.82 5.00
C ILE A 251 27.49 16.11 5.33
N GLU A 252 28.21 17.24 5.45
CA GLU A 252 27.60 18.56 5.62
C GLU A 252 26.57 18.86 4.52
N GLU A 253 26.98 18.69 3.25
CA GLU A 253 26.09 18.89 2.11
C GLU A 253 24.89 17.94 2.15
N PHE A 254 25.12 16.66 2.43
CA PHE A 254 24.05 15.66 2.48
C PHE A 254 23.00 15.97 3.56
N ILE A 255 23.43 16.26 4.80
CA ILE A 255 22.54 16.59 5.92
C ILE A 255 21.75 17.86 5.59
N ASN A 256 22.42 18.94 5.18
CA ASN A 256 21.76 20.21 4.90
C ASN A 256 20.82 20.14 3.70
N THR A 257 21.07 19.22 2.76
CA THR A 257 20.20 19.03 1.59
C THR A 257 18.97 18.19 1.95
N PHE A 258 19.15 17.07 2.64
CA PHE A 258 18.13 16.01 2.71
C PHE A 258 17.52 15.79 4.09
N PHE A 259 18.14 16.21 5.19
CA PHE A 259 17.55 16.01 6.52
C PHE A 259 16.56 17.13 6.80
N SER A 260 15.46 16.82 7.48
CA SER A 260 14.53 17.84 7.97
C SER A 260 15.11 18.58 9.19
N ASP A 261 14.55 19.73 9.55
CA ASP A 261 14.85 20.41 10.81
C ASP A 261 14.68 19.50 12.03
N TYR A 262 13.64 18.66 12.05
CA TYR A 262 13.42 17.71 13.15
C TYR A 262 14.57 16.70 13.25
N PHE A 263 15.03 16.15 12.12
CA PHE A 263 16.10 15.17 12.16
C PHE A 263 17.45 15.80 12.53
N ILE A 264 17.70 17.04 12.08
CA ILE A 264 18.87 17.82 12.49
C ILE A 264 18.83 18.08 14.01
N LEU A 265 17.68 18.40 14.58
CA LEU A 265 17.51 18.58 16.03
C LEU A 265 17.72 17.26 16.81
N VAL A 266 17.31 16.13 16.24
CA VAL A 266 17.60 14.81 16.81
C VAL A 266 19.10 14.54 16.84
N LEU A 267 19.84 14.90 15.78
CA LEU A 267 21.30 14.79 15.76
C LEU A 267 21.96 15.67 16.84
N SER A 268 21.41 16.86 17.10
CA SER A 268 21.99 17.79 18.08
C SER A 268 21.82 17.37 19.53
N ASN A 269 20.77 16.60 19.86
CA ASN A 269 20.36 16.28 21.23
C ASN A 269 20.81 14.88 21.71
N ASN A 270 22.01 14.44 21.28
CA ASN A 270 22.56 13.09 21.42
C ASN A 270 21.81 12.05 20.59
N TYR A 271 22.37 11.74 19.42
CA TYR A 271 21.98 10.61 18.59
C TYR A 271 22.05 9.31 19.40
N ASN A 272 20.89 8.80 19.80
CA ASN A 272 20.75 7.56 20.56
C ASN A 272 20.48 6.37 19.63
N ASP A 273 20.69 5.13 20.09
CA ASP A 273 20.51 3.89 19.33
C ASP A 273 19.12 3.78 18.65
N LYS A 274 18.11 4.47 19.19
CA LYS A 274 16.75 4.55 18.63
C LYS A 274 16.72 5.09 17.19
N TYR A 275 17.69 5.91 16.78
CA TYR A 275 17.72 6.54 15.47
C TYR A 275 18.66 5.86 14.46
N LYS A 276 19.43 4.85 14.89
CA LYS A 276 20.24 3.99 14.00
C LYS A 276 19.41 3.24 12.97
N CYS A 277 18.11 3.07 13.20
CA CYS A 277 17.22 2.50 12.19
C CYS A 277 17.19 3.32 10.88
N TYR A 278 17.50 4.62 10.94
CA TYR A 278 17.56 5.50 9.76
C TYR A 278 18.90 5.44 9.02
N GLU A 279 19.95 4.88 9.62
CA GLU A 279 21.28 4.72 9.02
C GLU A 279 21.24 4.04 7.65
N LYS A 280 20.34 3.07 7.53
CA LYS A 280 20.20 2.26 6.32
C LYS A 280 19.70 3.06 5.12
N PHE A 281 18.97 4.15 5.35
CA PHE A 281 18.52 5.02 4.27
C PHE A 281 19.68 5.79 3.64
N TYR A 282 20.64 6.27 4.44
CA TYR A 282 21.74 7.08 3.91
C TYR A 282 23.05 6.32 3.71
N SER A 283 23.25 5.15 4.34
CA SER A 283 24.43 4.28 4.15
C SER A 283 24.65 3.88 2.70
N ARG A 284 23.56 3.70 1.93
CA ARG A 284 23.59 3.38 0.50
C ARG A 284 24.24 4.46 -0.37
N TYR A 285 24.40 5.66 0.16
CA TYR A 285 25.12 6.78 -0.48
C TYR A 285 26.56 6.93 0.05
N ASN A 286 27.04 5.94 0.80
CA ASN A 286 28.30 5.99 1.54
C ASN A 286 28.35 7.24 2.45
N ILE A 287 27.25 7.45 3.19
CA ILE A 287 27.15 8.44 4.26
C ILE A 287 27.16 7.65 5.57
N ASP A 288 28.10 7.97 6.44
CA ASP A 288 28.26 7.38 7.76
C ASP A 288 28.31 8.55 8.71
N ILE A 289 27.25 8.77 9.50
CA ILE A 289 27.17 9.89 10.45
C ILE A 289 27.56 9.47 11.88
N ASP A 290 27.85 8.17 12.08
CA ASP A 290 28.22 7.58 13.37
C ASP A 290 29.72 7.72 13.64
N LYS A 291 30.52 7.99 12.59
CA LYS A 291 31.86 8.57 12.76
C LYS A 291 31.76 9.83 13.63
N LEU A 292 32.74 10.01 14.53
CA LEU A 292 32.81 11.04 15.58
C LEU A 292 32.93 12.48 15.02
N TYR A 293 32.00 12.91 14.17
CA TYR A 293 31.97 14.24 13.60
C TYR A 293 31.51 15.26 14.64
N LYS A 294 32.23 16.38 14.70
CA LYS A 294 31.83 17.53 15.50
C LYS A 294 30.88 18.41 14.70
N PHE A 295 29.58 18.11 14.78
CA PHE A 295 28.54 18.94 14.18
C PHE A 295 28.38 20.26 14.96
N LYS A 296 28.43 21.39 14.26
CA LYS A 296 28.00 22.69 14.79
C LYS A 296 26.69 23.10 14.12
N TYR A 297 25.71 23.48 14.93
CA TYR A 297 24.36 23.80 14.47
C TYR A 297 24.16 25.30 14.41
N TYR A 298 23.46 25.77 13.39
CA TYR A 298 23.09 27.18 13.27
C TYR A 298 21.72 27.32 12.61
N LYS A 299 21.03 28.42 12.95
CA LYS A 299 19.78 28.82 12.32
C LYS A 299 20.07 29.86 11.24
N LYS A 300 19.59 29.64 10.01
CA LYS A 300 19.78 30.60 8.92
C LYS A 300 18.86 31.80 9.11
N LYS A 301 19.42 33.00 9.24
CA LYS A 301 18.68 34.23 9.59
C LYS A 301 17.87 34.84 8.44
N ASP A 302 18.22 34.52 7.19
CA ASP A 302 17.66 35.18 5.99
C ASP A 302 16.61 34.37 5.24
N ILE A 303 16.07 33.29 5.82
CA ILE A 303 14.97 32.56 5.18
C ILE A 303 13.68 33.33 5.48
N ASN A 304 13.17 34.05 4.48
CA ASN A 304 11.86 34.70 4.56
C ASN A 304 10.76 33.64 4.48
N LEU A 305 10.48 33.03 5.63
CA LEU A 305 9.36 32.10 5.78
C LEU A 305 8.03 32.81 5.97
N ASP A 306 8.01 34.12 6.24
CA ASP A 306 6.79 34.88 6.47
C ASP A 306 5.86 34.82 5.25
N TYR A 307 6.41 34.81 4.03
CA TYR A 307 5.60 34.62 2.82
C TYR A 307 4.89 33.25 2.81
N ILE A 308 5.59 32.20 3.23
CA ILE A 308 5.04 30.84 3.23
C ILE A 308 4.06 30.66 4.40
N TYR A 309 4.41 31.12 5.60
CA TYR A 309 3.58 30.97 6.79
C TYR A 309 2.35 31.88 6.81
N ASN A 310 2.34 32.95 6.02
CA ASN A 310 1.18 33.82 5.89
C ASN A 310 0.30 33.53 4.67
N SER A 311 0.68 32.58 3.81
CA SER A 311 -0.14 32.19 2.65
C SER A 311 -1.49 31.63 3.11
N GLU A 312 -2.51 31.83 2.27
CA GLU A 312 -3.85 31.31 2.53
C GLU A 312 -3.85 29.79 2.55
N GLU A 313 -3.09 29.17 1.65
CA GLU A 313 -2.94 27.73 1.52
C GLU A 313 -2.32 27.11 2.79
N TYR A 314 -1.32 27.77 3.40
CA TYR A 314 -0.67 27.25 4.60
C TYR A 314 -1.59 27.34 5.82
N LYS A 315 -2.33 28.44 5.94
CA LYS A 315 -3.35 28.61 6.98
C LYS A 315 -4.45 27.56 6.84
N ASN A 316 -4.93 27.33 5.60
CA ASN A 316 -5.92 26.30 5.29
C ASN A 316 -5.40 24.88 5.59
N PHE A 317 -4.13 24.60 5.28
CA PHE A 317 -3.49 23.34 5.64
C PHE A 317 -3.39 23.13 7.16
N LEU A 318 -3.02 24.16 7.92
CA LEU A 318 -2.94 24.09 9.38
C LEU A 318 -4.32 23.90 10.02
N GLU A 319 -5.33 24.65 9.56
CA GLU A 319 -6.70 24.53 10.06
C GLU A 319 -7.33 23.20 9.68
N GLY A 320 -7.17 22.77 8.42
CA GLY A 320 -7.64 21.49 7.95
C GLY A 320 -6.99 20.32 8.70
N ASN A 321 -5.69 20.42 9.06
CA ASN A 321 -5.06 19.42 9.91
C ASN A 321 -5.66 19.32 11.31
N LYS A 322 -6.00 20.45 11.95
CA LYS A 322 -6.67 20.46 13.27
C LYS A 322 -8.04 19.79 13.21
N ASN A 323 -8.75 19.98 12.10
CA ASN A 323 -10.13 19.51 11.93
C ASN A 323 -10.24 18.20 11.11
N PHE A 324 -9.13 17.55 10.79
CA PHE A 324 -9.13 16.41 9.88
C PHE A 324 -9.81 15.18 10.49
N LYS A 325 -10.93 14.76 9.90
CA LYS A 325 -11.72 13.61 10.34
C LYS A 325 -11.45 12.32 9.57
N GLY A 326 -10.37 12.28 8.78
CA GLY A 326 -10.06 11.18 7.86
C GLY A 326 -10.52 11.48 6.43
N ILE A 327 -10.00 10.71 5.47
CA ILE A 327 -10.48 10.73 4.08
C ILE A 327 -11.79 9.98 4.05
N THR A 328 -12.90 10.65 3.72
CA THR A 328 -14.19 9.99 3.62
C THR A 328 -14.50 9.56 2.18
N TYR A 329 -13.86 8.50 1.67
CA TYR A 329 -14.17 7.94 0.33
C TYR A 329 -14.45 6.43 0.33
N ASN A 330 -15.35 5.96 -0.55
CA ASN A 330 -15.84 4.58 -0.56
C ASN A 330 -15.40 3.82 -1.84
N THR A 331 -14.20 3.24 -1.80
CA THR A 331 -13.65 2.42 -2.89
C THR A 331 -14.59 1.29 -3.32
N ARG A 332 -15.22 0.61 -2.35
CA ARG A 332 -16.13 -0.52 -2.61
C ARG A 332 -17.30 -0.14 -3.50
N ASP A 333 -18.06 0.87 -3.11
CA ASP A 333 -19.27 1.26 -3.84
C ASP A 333 -18.92 1.80 -5.22
N ASN A 334 -17.80 2.51 -5.35
CA ASN A 334 -17.34 3.03 -6.63
C ASN A 334 -16.90 1.92 -7.60
N ILE A 335 -16.20 0.89 -7.12
CA ILE A 335 -15.83 -0.26 -7.95
C ILE A 335 -17.07 -1.06 -8.35
N ILE A 336 -18.02 -1.27 -7.44
CA ILE A 336 -19.31 -1.91 -7.78
C ILE A 336 -20.01 -1.13 -8.90
N ASN A 337 -20.04 0.20 -8.82
CA ASN A 337 -20.66 1.04 -9.85
C ASN A 337 -19.94 0.97 -11.20
N LEU A 338 -18.61 0.77 -11.20
CA LEU A 338 -17.81 0.64 -12.42
C LEU A 338 -17.97 -0.75 -13.07
N ILE A 339 -17.99 -1.82 -12.28
CA ILE A 339 -18.08 -3.21 -12.77
C ILE A 339 -19.53 -3.58 -13.09
N ASN A 340 -20.49 -3.20 -12.25
CA ASN A 340 -21.88 -3.61 -12.37
C ASN A 340 -22.74 -2.53 -13.06
N ILE A 341 -22.65 -2.47 -14.39
CA ILE A 341 -23.34 -1.50 -15.26
C ILE A 341 -24.88 -1.64 -15.14
N LYS A 342 -25.36 -2.86 -14.90
CA LYS A 342 -26.76 -3.09 -14.52
C LYS A 342 -26.88 -2.67 -13.07
N LYS A 343 -27.42 -1.47 -12.84
CA LYS A 343 -27.84 -0.97 -11.52
C LYS A 343 -28.93 -1.87 -10.91
N GLU A 344 -28.64 -3.14 -10.70
CA GLU A 344 -29.44 -4.01 -9.85
C GLU A 344 -29.42 -3.32 -8.50
N LYS A 345 -30.55 -2.68 -8.16
CA LYS A 345 -30.81 -2.19 -6.80
C LYS A 345 -30.93 -3.43 -5.93
N TYR A 346 -29.80 -4.00 -5.54
CA TYR A 346 -29.77 -5.04 -4.54
C TYR A 346 -30.37 -4.43 -3.28
N LYS A 347 -31.54 -4.93 -2.89
CA LYS A 347 -32.14 -4.63 -1.59
C LYS A 347 -31.38 -5.44 -0.56
N TYR A 348 -30.20 -4.95 -0.21
CA TYR A 348 -29.38 -5.57 0.82
C TYR A 348 -30.10 -5.52 2.17
N TYR A 349 -29.80 -6.48 3.04
CA TYR A 349 -30.31 -6.54 4.40
C TYR A 349 -30.10 -5.21 5.14
N LYS A 350 -31.10 -4.80 5.93
CA LYS A 350 -31.00 -3.60 6.76
C LYS A 350 -30.34 -3.99 8.08
N LEU A 351 -29.07 -3.62 8.26
CA LEU A 351 -28.32 -3.90 9.49
C LEU A 351 -28.74 -2.95 10.61
N LYS A 352 -29.37 -3.48 11.65
CA LYS A 352 -29.53 -2.75 12.93
C LYS A 352 -28.21 -2.85 13.71
N ARG A 353 -27.48 -1.74 13.83
CA ARG A 353 -26.21 -1.61 14.61
C ARG A 353 -26.42 -1.68 16.14
N MET A 354 -27.33 -2.52 16.59
CA MET A 354 -27.55 -2.78 18.01
C MET A 354 -27.03 -4.18 18.30
N PHE A 355 -26.04 -4.28 19.17
CA PHE A 355 -25.62 -5.56 19.70
C PHE A 355 -26.74 -6.08 20.61
N ILE A 356 -27.34 -7.21 20.26
CA ILE A 356 -28.44 -7.79 21.05
C ILE A 356 -27.87 -8.96 21.84
N LYS A 357 -27.81 -8.82 23.16
CA LYS A 357 -27.44 -9.89 24.10
C LYS A 357 -28.61 -10.88 24.28
N LYS A 358 -29.10 -11.45 23.17
CA LYS A 358 -30.07 -12.55 23.16
C LYS A 358 -29.32 -13.87 23.09
N ASN A 359 -29.90 -14.93 23.64
CA ASN A 359 -29.48 -16.29 23.34
C ASN A 359 -29.52 -16.49 21.81
N PHE A 360 -28.46 -17.06 21.21
CA PHE A 360 -28.37 -17.33 19.76
C PHE A 360 -29.61 -18.04 19.22
N ASN A 361 -30.18 -18.98 19.99
CA ASN A 361 -31.41 -19.71 19.62
C ASN A 361 -32.66 -18.84 19.51
N ASN A 362 -32.60 -17.61 20.03
CA ASN A 362 -33.68 -16.62 20.01
C ASN A 362 -33.50 -15.52 18.96
N LEU A 363 -32.42 -15.57 18.18
CA LEU A 363 -32.26 -14.71 17.02
C LEU A 363 -33.30 -15.07 15.95
N TYR A 364 -33.86 -14.05 15.30
CA TYR A 364 -34.85 -14.21 14.24
C TYR A 364 -34.29 -15.03 13.09
N PHE A 365 -33.06 -14.70 12.66
CA PHE A 365 -32.34 -15.41 11.61
C PHE A 365 -32.24 -16.90 11.91
N VAL A 366 -31.79 -17.26 13.11
CA VAL A 366 -31.62 -18.67 13.52
C VAL A 366 -32.96 -19.40 13.51
N LYS A 367 -34.02 -18.79 14.06
CA LYS A 367 -35.35 -19.40 14.13
C LYS A 367 -35.94 -19.66 12.74
N LYS A 368 -35.80 -18.70 11.83
CA LYS A 368 -36.40 -18.78 10.49
C LYS A 368 -35.60 -19.66 9.53
N TYR A 369 -34.27 -19.52 9.55
CA TYR A 369 -33.43 -20.07 8.49
C TYR A 369 -32.63 -21.31 8.90
N LEU A 370 -32.34 -21.49 10.19
CA LEU A 370 -31.49 -22.60 10.65
C LEU A 370 -32.27 -23.72 11.35
N LYS A 371 -33.52 -23.48 11.76
CA LYS A 371 -34.38 -24.51 12.37
C LYS A 371 -35.35 -25.17 11.39
N GLU A 372 -35.53 -24.58 10.21
CA GLU A 372 -36.40 -25.13 9.17
C GLU A 372 -35.55 -25.90 8.14
N TYR A 373 -35.78 -27.20 8.01
CA TYR A 373 -34.99 -28.08 7.15
C TYR A 373 -34.94 -27.58 5.69
N ASN A 374 -36.09 -27.18 5.14
CA ASN A 374 -36.19 -26.69 3.77
C ASN A 374 -35.38 -25.40 3.55
N GLU A 375 -35.26 -24.54 4.55
CA GLU A 375 -34.45 -23.32 4.45
C GLU A 375 -32.95 -23.64 4.59
N LEU A 376 -32.61 -24.58 5.47
CA LEU A 376 -31.24 -25.07 5.62
C LEU A 376 -30.72 -25.70 4.31
N GLU A 377 -31.55 -26.50 3.64
CA GLU A 377 -31.21 -27.12 2.36
C GLU A 377 -30.98 -26.07 1.26
N LYS A 378 -31.80 -25.01 1.21
CA LYS A 378 -31.56 -23.89 0.28
C LYS A 378 -30.27 -23.15 0.57
N ILE A 379 -29.95 -22.93 1.85
CA ILE A 379 -28.68 -22.31 2.25
C ILE A 379 -27.50 -23.17 1.81
N LEU A 380 -27.56 -24.48 2.05
CA LEU A 380 -26.49 -25.41 1.70
C LEU A 380 -26.33 -25.60 0.19
N SER A 381 -27.42 -25.53 -0.59
CA SER A 381 -27.37 -25.72 -2.05
C SER A 381 -26.96 -24.47 -2.84
N ASP A 382 -27.19 -23.27 -2.31
CA ASP A 382 -26.79 -22.01 -2.93
C ASP A 382 -26.13 -21.06 -1.91
N PRO A 383 -24.80 -20.84 -1.99
CA PRO A 383 -24.08 -19.94 -1.10
C PRO A 383 -24.59 -18.50 -1.11
N GLU A 384 -25.23 -18.05 -2.19
CA GLU A 384 -25.77 -16.70 -2.30
C GLU A 384 -27.24 -16.59 -1.89
N TYR A 385 -27.94 -17.71 -1.68
CA TYR A 385 -29.36 -17.73 -1.35
C TYR A 385 -29.65 -16.80 -0.18
N ILE A 386 -28.87 -16.93 0.91
CA ILE A 386 -29.10 -16.15 2.12
C ILE A 386 -28.73 -14.67 1.95
N LEU A 387 -27.71 -14.37 1.14
CA LEU A 387 -27.28 -13.00 0.83
C LEU A 387 -28.30 -12.26 -0.05
N SER A 388 -29.16 -13.01 -0.75
CA SER A 388 -30.23 -12.45 -1.59
C SER A 388 -31.52 -12.15 -0.82
N GLN A 389 -31.62 -12.55 0.45
CA GLN A 389 -32.84 -12.35 1.24
C GLN A 389 -32.98 -10.90 1.70
N ASN A 390 -34.16 -10.31 1.48
CA ASN A 390 -34.50 -9.00 1.99
C ASN A 390 -34.96 -9.09 3.46
N ILE A 391 -34.00 -9.23 4.37
CA ILE A 391 -34.23 -9.39 5.81
C ILE A 391 -33.62 -8.25 6.63
N GLU A 392 -34.29 -7.86 7.70
CA GLU A 392 -33.73 -6.96 8.71
C GLU A 392 -33.09 -7.81 9.81
N ILE A 393 -31.78 -7.66 10.00
CA ILE A 393 -31.00 -8.47 10.94
C ILE A 393 -30.10 -7.59 11.82
N CYS A 394 -29.81 -8.05 13.02
CA CYS A 394 -28.82 -7.42 13.90
C CYS A 394 -27.39 -7.86 13.55
N ILE A 395 -26.38 -7.22 14.14
CA ILE A 395 -24.97 -7.53 13.87
C ILE A 395 -24.58 -8.99 14.16
N ASN A 396 -25.14 -9.60 15.20
CA ASN A 396 -24.85 -10.99 15.53
C ASN A 396 -25.42 -11.94 14.46
N GLU A 397 -26.63 -11.65 13.98
CA GLU A 397 -27.27 -12.41 12.90
C GLU A 397 -26.55 -12.23 11.56
N TYR A 398 -25.97 -11.06 11.34
CA TYR A 398 -25.14 -10.81 10.17
C TYR A 398 -23.90 -11.72 10.14
N TYR A 399 -23.16 -11.83 11.24
CA TYR A 399 -22.03 -12.75 11.30
C TYR A 399 -22.47 -14.21 11.13
N VAL A 400 -23.57 -14.62 11.75
CA VAL A 400 -24.14 -15.96 11.54
C VAL A 400 -24.46 -16.19 10.06
N MET A 401 -25.04 -15.21 9.38
CA MET A 401 -25.32 -15.28 7.94
C MET A 401 -24.03 -15.45 7.11
N LEU A 402 -22.97 -14.71 7.41
CA LEU A 402 -21.68 -14.83 6.71
C LEU A 402 -21.03 -16.21 6.95
N PHE A 403 -21.14 -16.76 8.17
CA PHE A 403 -20.71 -18.13 8.45
C PHE A 403 -21.55 -19.16 7.68
N CYS A 404 -22.86 -19.00 7.59
CA CYS A 404 -23.72 -19.87 6.79
C CYS A 404 -23.35 -19.85 5.30
N CYS A 405 -23.09 -18.66 4.75
CA CYS A 405 -22.59 -18.51 3.39
C CYS A 405 -21.26 -19.27 3.21
N SER A 406 -20.31 -19.10 4.13
CA SER A 406 -19.01 -19.78 4.08
C SER A 406 -19.13 -21.30 4.18
N ILE A 407 -20.01 -21.82 5.07
CA ILE A 407 -20.30 -23.25 5.19
C ILE A 407 -20.91 -23.80 3.91
N SER A 408 -21.82 -23.07 3.28
CA SER A 408 -22.40 -23.43 1.98
C SER A 408 -21.34 -23.48 0.89
N MET A 409 -20.41 -22.51 0.85
CA MET A 409 -19.28 -22.54 -0.08
C MET A 409 -18.41 -23.79 0.11
N ILE A 410 -18.13 -24.17 1.37
CA ILE A 410 -17.40 -25.41 1.69
C ILE A 410 -18.19 -26.63 1.19
N HIS A 411 -19.49 -26.70 1.47
CA HIS A 411 -20.37 -27.80 1.05
C HIS A 411 -20.36 -27.98 -0.47
N ASN A 412 -20.34 -26.87 -1.22
CA ASN A 412 -20.32 -26.86 -2.68
C ASN A 412 -18.90 -26.92 -3.28
N ASN A 413 -17.88 -27.31 -2.51
CA ASN A 413 -16.50 -27.45 -2.95
C ASN A 413 -15.92 -26.19 -3.64
N PHE A 414 -16.28 -25.00 -3.14
CA PHE A 414 -15.66 -23.76 -3.60
C PHE A 414 -14.16 -23.76 -3.28
N ASN A 415 -13.41 -22.91 -3.99
CA ASN A 415 -11.97 -22.83 -3.83
C ASN A 415 -11.58 -22.44 -2.40
N TYR A 416 -10.66 -23.23 -1.81
CA TYR A 416 -10.20 -23.05 -0.44
C TYR A 416 -9.62 -21.65 -0.17
N PHE A 417 -8.81 -21.10 -1.10
CA PHE A 417 -8.22 -19.78 -0.94
C PHE A 417 -9.29 -18.68 -0.89
N ILE A 418 -10.33 -18.77 -1.72
CA ILE A 418 -11.45 -17.82 -1.69
C ILE A 418 -12.17 -17.89 -0.35
N ILE A 419 -12.52 -19.09 0.11
CA ILE A 419 -13.23 -19.27 1.39
C ILE A 419 -12.39 -18.69 2.54
N LYS A 420 -11.08 -18.96 2.54
CA LYS A 420 -10.16 -18.41 3.53
C LYS A 420 -10.12 -16.89 3.49
N ALA A 421 -9.95 -16.28 2.31
CA ALA A 421 -9.97 -14.82 2.14
C ALA A 421 -11.26 -14.19 2.69
N LEU A 422 -12.41 -14.83 2.47
CA LEU A 422 -13.69 -14.36 2.98
C LEU A 422 -13.77 -14.47 4.50
N LEU A 423 -13.37 -15.61 5.08
CA LEU A 423 -13.39 -15.83 6.54
C LEU A 423 -12.50 -14.86 7.32
N TYR A 424 -11.40 -14.39 6.75
CA TYR A 424 -10.57 -13.35 7.38
C TYR A 424 -11.31 -12.02 7.55
N ASN A 425 -12.36 -11.76 6.76
CA ASN A 425 -13.13 -10.51 6.83
C ASN A 425 -14.39 -10.61 7.75
N ILE A 426 -14.60 -11.74 8.42
CA ILE A 426 -15.65 -11.95 9.44
C ILE A 426 -15.09 -11.66 10.82
#